data_AF-A0AAV8VV91-F1
#
_entry.id   AF-A0AAV8VV91-F1
#
_cell.length_a   1.000
_cell.length_b   1.000
_cell.length_c   1.000
_cell.angle_alpha   90.00
_cell.angle_beta   90.00
_cell.angle_gamma   90.00
#
_symmetry.space_group_name_H-M   'P 1'
#
loop_
_entity.id
_entity.type
_entity.pdbx_description
1 polymer ?
#
loop_
_entity_poly.entity_id
_entity_poly.type
_entity_poly.pdbx_seq_one_letter_code
_entity_poly.pdbx_strand_id
1 'polypeptide(L)'
;MKLILVLDFERHDDDELGFRKNDIITIISQKDEHCWVGELNGLRGWFPAKFVELLDERSKQYSSAGDDSISETVTDLVRGTLCPVIKQVLEHGMKRPNFLGGPCHPWLFIEESATKEVEKDFNSVYSRLVLCKTYRLDEDGKVLTPEELLYRCVQAVNQSHDNAHVQMDVKLRSLICMGLNEQVLHLWLEVLCSSSEVVQKCSMYHPWSFVYSPGWVQIKCDLRILSQLSFNLNPDWELPVKKETSNQPLKDGVRDMLVKHHLFSWDI
;
A
#
# COMPACT_ATOMS: atom_id res chain seq x y z
N MET A 1 -8.75 4.15 -17.34
CA MET A 1 -7.38 4.06 -16.81
C MET A 1 -6.72 5.44 -16.76
N LYS A 2 -6.22 5.83 -15.58
CA LYS A 2 -5.42 7.05 -15.36
C LYS A 2 -4.05 6.63 -14.82
N LEU A 3 -3.02 7.46 -15.02
CA LEU A 3 -1.67 7.19 -14.53
C LEU A 3 -1.15 8.36 -13.69
N ILE A 4 -0.28 8.07 -12.74
CA ILE A 4 0.59 9.07 -12.13
C ILE A 4 1.93 9.04 -12.86
N LEU A 5 2.47 10.23 -13.08
CA LEU A 5 3.79 10.40 -13.67
C LEU A 5 4.86 10.40 -12.60
N VAL A 6 5.78 9.45 -12.69
CA VAL A 6 6.85 9.29 -11.70
C VAL A 6 8.09 10.13 -12.01
N LEU A 7 8.20 10.62 -13.25
CA LEU A 7 9.35 11.33 -13.78
C LEU A 7 8.92 12.46 -14.72
N ASP A 8 9.81 13.42 -14.95
CA ASP A 8 9.62 14.47 -15.95
C ASP A 8 9.93 13.93 -17.35
N PHE A 9 9.09 14.29 -18.32
CA PHE A 9 9.32 14.03 -19.73
C PHE A 9 9.16 15.34 -20.51
N GLU A 10 10.27 15.88 -20.99
CA GLU A 10 10.25 17.07 -21.83
C GLU A 10 9.86 16.67 -23.24
N ARG A 11 8.82 17.34 -23.76
CA ARG A 11 8.41 17.23 -25.16
C ARG A 11 9.48 17.86 -26.04
N HIS A 12 9.99 17.10 -27.00
CA HIS A 12 10.87 17.58 -28.06
C HIS A 12 10.14 17.74 -29.39
N ASP A 13 9.21 16.84 -29.70
CA ASP A 13 8.46 16.84 -30.96
C ASP A 13 6.95 17.07 -30.78
N ASP A 14 6.25 17.42 -31.85
CA ASP A 14 4.86 17.85 -31.77
C ASP A 14 3.86 16.73 -31.44
N ASP A 15 4.26 15.49 -31.65
CA ASP A 15 3.51 14.26 -31.38
C ASP A 15 3.77 13.71 -29.96
N GLU A 16 4.78 14.21 -29.25
CA GLU A 16 5.10 13.83 -27.88
C GLU A 16 4.23 14.56 -26.86
N LEU A 17 3.81 13.85 -25.80
CA LEU A 17 3.11 14.43 -24.66
C LEU A 17 4.11 14.73 -23.54
N GLY A 18 4.54 15.98 -23.45
CA GLY A 18 5.41 16.43 -22.35
C GLY A 18 4.64 16.57 -21.04
N PHE A 19 5.28 16.19 -19.94
CA PHE A 19 4.68 16.22 -18.61
C PHE A 19 5.71 16.32 -17.50
N ARG A 20 5.24 16.65 -16.31
CA ARG A 20 6.05 16.69 -15.09
C ARG A 20 5.71 15.54 -14.17
N LYS A 21 6.64 15.21 -13.29
CA LYS A 21 6.40 14.34 -12.15
C LYS A 21 5.14 14.83 -11.41
N ASN A 22 4.29 13.87 -11.05
CA ASN A 22 2.98 14.01 -10.39
C ASN A 22 1.83 14.53 -11.25
N ASP A 23 2.02 14.78 -12.56
CA ASP A 23 0.88 15.03 -13.46
C ASP A 23 0.05 13.73 -13.64
N ILE A 24 -1.25 13.89 -13.93
CA ILE A 24 -2.18 12.77 -14.12
C ILE A 24 -2.58 12.68 -15.59
N ILE A 25 -2.13 11.64 -16.27
CA ILE A 25 -2.47 11.40 -17.68
C ILE A 25 -3.66 10.45 -17.77
N THR A 26 -4.60 10.78 -18.66
CA THR A 26 -5.66 9.85 -19.08
C THR A 26 -5.17 9.00 -20.24
N ILE A 27 -5.24 7.67 -20.12
CA ILE A 27 -4.77 6.79 -21.20
C ILE A 27 -5.81 6.69 -22.31
N ILE A 28 -5.35 6.93 -23.54
CA ILE A 28 -6.12 6.76 -24.76
C ILE A 28 -5.78 5.41 -25.42
N SER A 29 -4.50 5.01 -25.44
CA SER A 29 -4.07 3.76 -26.07
C SER A 29 -2.81 3.19 -25.42
N GLN A 30 -2.83 1.88 -25.17
CA GLN A 30 -1.73 1.10 -24.59
C GLN A 30 -1.36 -0.11 -25.49
N LYS A 31 -1.53 0.03 -26.80
CA LYS A 31 -1.30 -1.08 -27.76
C LYS A 31 0.16 -1.51 -27.84
N ASP A 32 1.09 -0.62 -27.53
CA ASP A 32 2.53 -0.88 -27.49
C ASP A 32 3.00 -0.92 -26.04
N GLU A 33 3.88 -1.86 -25.70
CA GLU A 33 4.35 -2.10 -24.34
C GLU A 33 5.31 -1.00 -23.84
N HIS A 34 5.93 -0.25 -24.76
CA HIS A 34 6.98 0.72 -24.48
C HIS A 34 6.51 2.16 -24.71
N CYS A 35 5.49 2.36 -25.55
CA CYS A 35 4.99 3.67 -25.96
C CYS A 35 3.46 3.76 -25.85
N TRP A 36 2.97 4.64 -24.98
CA TRP A 36 1.54 4.84 -24.75
C TRP A 36 1.06 6.18 -25.28
N VAL A 37 -0.23 6.28 -25.60
CA VAL A 37 -0.87 7.54 -26.00
C VAL A 37 -1.80 7.98 -24.88
N GLY A 38 -1.67 9.23 -24.46
CA GLY A 38 -2.51 9.79 -23.42
C GLY A 38 -2.93 11.23 -23.67
N GLU A 39 -3.67 11.76 -22.71
CA GLU A 39 -4.17 13.13 -22.70
C GLU A 39 -3.86 13.80 -21.36
N LEU A 40 -3.31 15.01 -21.42
CA LEU A 40 -3.04 15.89 -20.28
C LEU A 40 -3.47 17.31 -20.64
N ASN A 41 -4.35 17.92 -19.84
CA ASN A 41 -4.83 19.30 -20.06
C ASN A 41 -5.36 19.57 -21.50
N GLY A 42 -5.98 18.57 -22.12
CA GLY A 42 -6.51 18.64 -23.49
C GLY A 42 -5.45 18.45 -24.60
N LEU A 43 -4.18 18.33 -24.25
CA LEU A 43 -3.10 17.96 -25.17
C LEU A 43 -2.97 16.45 -25.23
N ARG A 44 -2.85 15.92 -26.45
CA ARG A 44 -2.70 14.49 -26.73
C ARG A 44 -1.36 14.24 -27.39
N GLY A 45 -0.70 13.17 -26.99
CA GLY A 45 0.56 12.75 -27.59
C GLY A 45 0.99 11.41 -27.03
N TRP A 46 2.08 10.90 -27.59
CA TRP A 46 2.69 9.68 -27.11
C TRP A 46 3.72 9.96 -26.03
N PHE A 47 3.95 8.98 -25.16
CA PHE A 47 5.01 9.02 -24.17
C PHE A 47 5.49 7.62 -23.80
N PRO A 48 6.72 7.47 -23.27
CA PRO A 48 7.22 6.16 -22.90
C PRO A 48 6.57 5.60 -21.63
N ALA A 49 6.07 4.36 -21.70
CA ALA A 49 5.33 3.68 -20.63
C ALA A 49 6.14 3.46 -19.33
N LYS A 50 7.47 3.60 -19.38
CA LYS A 50 8.34 3.48 -18.20
C LYS A 50 8.33 4.71 -17.28
N PHE A 51 7.82 5.85 -17.76
CA PHE A 51 7.79 7.11 -17.01
C PHE A 51 6.51 7.28 -16.19
N VAL A 52 5.65 6.26 -16.19
CA VAL A 52 4.29 6.33 -15.68
C VAL A 52 4.00 5.10 -14.84
N GLU A 53 3.16 5.26 -13.82
CA GLU A 53 2.67 4.18 -12.98
C GLU A 53 1.14 4.13 -13.02
N LEU A 54 0.60 2.92 -13.14
CA LEU A 54 -0.84 2.68 -13.22
C LEU A 54 -1.51 3.09 -11.91
N LEU A 55 -2.48 4.01 -11.99
CA LEU A 55 -3.43 4.19 -10.90
C LEU A 55 -4.41 3.02 -10.98
N ASP A 56 -4.36 2.17 -9.95
CA ASP A 56 -5.23 1.01 -9.80
C ASP A 56 -6.72 1.39 -9.94
N GLU A 57 -7.46 0.60 -10.73
CA GLU A 57 -8.89 0.80 -11.05
C GLU A 57 -9.81 0.65 -9.82
N ARG A 58 -9.25 0.23 -8.68
CA ARG A 58 -9.94 0.24 -7.37
C ARG A 58 -10.34 1.64 -6.90
N SER A 59 -9.72 2.69 -7.41
CA SER A 59 -9.96 4.06 -6.95
C SER A 59 -11.19 4.70 -7.59
N LYS A 60 -12.29 4.70 -6.83
CA LYS A 60 -13.24 5.82 -6.89
C LYS A 60 -12.40 7.11 -6.77
N GLN A 61 -12.51 7.99 -7.77
CA GLN A 61 -11.85 9.30 -7.88
C GLN A 61 -10.54 9.42 -7.08
N TYR A 62 -9.42 9.00 -7.68
CA TYR A 62 -8.09 9.36 -7.19
C TYR A 62 -8.05 10.84 -6.76
N SER A 63 -7.44 11.09 -5.61
CA SER A 63 -7.27 12.42 -5.04
C SER A 63 -5.83 12.58 -4.60
N SER A 64 -5.16 13.63 -5.07
CA SER A 64 -3.80 13.99 -4.63
C SER A 64 -3.72 14.27 -3.13
N ALA A 65 -4.84 14.58 -2.48
CA ALA A 65 -4.89 14.76 -1.04
C ALA A 65 -4.66 13.47 -0.24
N GLY A 66 -4.83 12.29 -0.85
CA GLY A 66 -4.62 10.98 -0.22
C GLY A 66 -3.28 10.33 -0.54
N ASP A 67 -2.42 11.00 -1.32
CA ASP A 67 -1.13 10.49 -1.79
C ASP A 67 0.02 11.14 -1.01
N ASP A 68 0.82 10.34 -0.29
CA ASP A 68 1.90 10.84 0.56
C ASP A 68 3.15 11.29 -0.21
N SER A 69 3.26 10.93 -1.49
CA SER A 69 4.29 11.44 -2.38
C SER A 69 4.00 12.86 -2.91
N ILE A 70 2.74 13.29 -2.81
CA ILE A 70 2.27 14.60 -3.30
C ILE A 70 1.92 15.54 -2.14
N SER A 71 1.25 15.03 -1.11
CA SER A 71 0.74 15.83 0.00
C SER A 71 1.33 15.38 1.33
N GLU A 72 2.31 16.13 1.85
CA GLU A 72 2.86 15.87 3.20
C GLU A 72 1.79 15.94 4.30
N THR A 73 0.68 16.66 4.05
CA THR A 73 -0.45 16.75 4.98
C THR A 73 -1.07 15.39 5.28
N VAL A 74 -1.16 14.48 4.29
CA VAL A 74 -1.73 13.14 4.55
C VAL A 74 -0.80 12.31 5.42
N THR A 75 0.51 12.51 5.30
CA THR A 75 1.52 11.87 6.15
C THR A 75 1.33 12.28 7.61
N ASP A 76 1.18 13.58 7.87
CA ASP A 76 0.97 14.09 9.23
C ASP A 76 -0.37 13.63 9.84
N LEU A 77 -1.44 13.62 9.05
CA LEU A 77 -2.74 13.14 9.50
C LEU A 77 -2.73 11.64 9.80
N VAL A 78 -2.18 10.82 8.90
CA VAL A 78 -2.18 9.37 9.06
C VAL A 78 -1.13 8.94 10.07
N ARG A 79 0.15 9.24 9.82
CA ARG A 79 1.26 8.76 10.66
C ARG A 79 1.40 9.56 11.95
N GLY A 80 1.12 10.85 11.92
CA GLY A 80 1.23 11.75 13.09
C GLY A 80 0.00 11.76 14.00
N THR A 81 -1.19 11.44 13.48
CA THR A 81 -2.44 11.50 14.28
C THR A 81 -3.16 10.16 14.36
N LEU A 82 -3.60 9.59 13.24
CA LEU A 82 -4.41 8.38 13.23
C LEU A 82 -3.66 7.17 13.81
N CYS A 83 -2.42 6.96 13.38
CA CYS A 83 -1.61 5.82 13.83
C CYS A 83 -1.36 5.81 15.34
N PRO A 84 -0.93 6.92 15.98
CA PRO A 84 -0.83 7.00 17.44
C PRO A 84 -2.14 6.73 18.17
N VAL A 85 -3.28 7.18 17.63
CA VAL A 85 -4.60 6.94 18.24
C VAL A 85 -4.98 5.46 18.16
N ILE A 86 -4.82 4.83 16.99
CA ILE A 86 -5.07 3.38 16.83
C ILE A 86 -4.14 2.59 17.74
N LYS A 87 -2.86 2.97 17.84
CA LYS A 87 -1.90 2.35 18.77
C LYS A 87 -2.40 2.45 20.21
N GLN A 88 -2.80 3.63 20.68
CA GLN A 88 -3.32 3.81 22.05
C GLN A 88 -4.55 2.95 22.35
N VAL A 89 -5.46 2.82 21.37
CA VAL A 89 -6.63 1.93 21.48
C VAL A 89 -6.20 0.48 21.68
N LEU A 90 -5.23 0.01 20.88
CA LEU A 90 -4.70 -1.34 20.99
C LEU A 90 -3.84 -1.53 22.25
N GLU A 91 -3.14 -0.51 22.74
CA GLU A 91 -2.32 -0.61 23.96
C GLU A 91 -3.15 -0.60 25.24
N HIS A 92 -4.39 -0.12 25.18
CA HIS A 92 -5.23 0.02 26.35
C HIS A 92 -5.55 -1.33 27.01
N GLY A 93 -4.88 -1.57 28.13
CA GLY A 93 -5.01 -2.78 28.95
C GLY A 93 -4.05 -3.91 28.61
N MET A 94 -3.07 -3.66 27.74
CA MET A 94 -1.93 -4.55 27.59
C MET A 94 -1.18 -4.69 28.92
N LYS A 95 -0.83 -5.93 29.28
CA LYS A 95 -0.02 -6.26 30.45
C LYS A 95 1.39 -5.73 30.23
N ARG A 96 2.04 -5.25 31.29
CA ARG A 96 3.44 -4.86 31.20
C ARG A 96 4.33 -6.09 31.02
N PRO A 97 5.44 -5.99 30.27
CA PRO A 97 6.44 -7.05 30.24
C PRO A 97 7.00 -7.25 31.65
N ASN A 98 6.76 -8.41 32.24
CA ASN A 98 7.38 -8.81 33.50
C ASN A 98 8.81 -9.32 33.22
N PHE A 99 9.67 -9.36 34.25
CA PHE A 99 11.06 -9.84 34.12
C PHE A 99 11.20 -11.27 33.54
N LEU A 100 10.18 -12.11 33.68
CA LEU A 100 10.08 -13.46 33.09
C LEU A 100 9.13 -13.53 31.88
N GLY A 101 8.46 -12.41 31.55
CA GLY A 101 7.50 -12.31 30.46
C GLY A 101 8.17 -11.81 29.18
N GLY A 102 7.70 -12.31 28.04
CA GLY A 102 8.15 -11.85 26.72
C GLY A 102 7.76 -10.39 26.43
N PRO A 103 8.21 -9.85 25.28
CA PRO A 103 7.83 -8.52 24.84
C PRO A 103 6.30 -8.38 24.73
N CYS A 104 5.77 -7.22 25.10
CA CYS A 104 4.36 -6.91 24.98
C CYS A 104 4.19 -5.68 24.09
N HIS A 105 3.60 -5.87 22.91
CA HIS A 105 3.38 -4.82 21.92
C HIS A 105 2.16 -5.14 21.04
N PRO A 106 1.37 -4.15 20.58
CA PRO A 106 0.23 -4.38 19.70
C PRO A 106 0.55 -5.20 18.45
N TRP A 107 1.75 -5.00 17.88
CA TRP A 107 2.23 -5.75 16.71
C TRP A 107 2.19 -7.26 16.91
N LEU A 108 2.67 -7.75 18.06
CA LEU A 108 2.72 -9.20 18.35
C LEU A 108 1.31 -9.78 18.47
N PHE A 109 0.38 -9.02 19.06
CA PHE A 109 -1.02 -9.39 19.11
C PHE A 109 -1.65 -9.47 17.71
N ILE A 110 -1.37 -8.48 16.85
CA ILE A 110 -1.87 -8.47 15.47
C ILE A 110 -1.31 -9.65 14.67
N GLU A 111 -0.01 -9.92 14.80
CA GLU A 111 0.66 -11.03 14.12
C GLU A 111 0.08 -12.39 14.53
N GLU A 112 -0.12 -12.60 15.83
CA GLU A 112 -0.74 -13.81 16.36
C GLU A 112 -2.20 -13.94 15.89
N SER A 113 -2.96 -12.84 15.91
CA SER A 113 -4.35 -12.80 15.45
C SER A 113 -4.45 -13.17 13.99
N ALA A 114 -3.69 -12.49 13.13
CA ALA A 114 -3.71 -12.72 11.68
C ALA A 114 -3.33 -14.16 11.32
N THR A 115 -2.36 -14.74 12.03
CA THR A 115 -1.94 -16.14 11.82
C THR A 115 -3.04 -17.13 12.20
N LYS A 116 -3.69 -16.93 13.34
CA LYS A 116 -4.75 -17.82 13.82
C LYS A 116 -5.99 -17.80 12.92
N GLU A 117 -6.34 -16.64 12.36
CA GLU A 117 -7.51 -16.54 11.47
C GLU A 117 -7.37 -17.41 10.21
N VAL A 118 -6.15 -17.55 9.68
CA VAL A 118 -5.89 -18.35 8.47
C VAL A 118 -5.47 -19.80 8.76
N GLU A 119 -5.23 -20.15 10.02
CA GLU A 119 -4.66 -21.45 10.41
C GLU A 119 -5.54 -22.64 10.02
N LYS A 120 -6.87 -22.49 10.14
CA LYS A 120 -7.84 -23.56 9.88
C LYS A 120 -7.79 -24.06 8.44
N ASP A 121 -7.48 -23.18 7.48
CA ASP A 121 -7.46 -23.47 6.04
C ASP A 121 -6.12 -23.07 5.39
N PHE A 122 -5.02 -23.13 6.15
CA PHE A 122 -3.73 -22.54 5.78
C PHE A 122 -3.25 -22.90 4.36
N ASN A 123 -3.31 -24.18 3.97
CA ASN A 123 -2.85 -24.62 2.66
C ASN A 123 -3.65 -23.99 1.50
N SER A 124 -4.98 -23.86 1.69
CA SER A 124 -5.86 -23.23 0.71
C SER A 124 -5.59 -21.72 0.63
N VAL A 125 -5.48 -21.08 1.80
CA VAL A 125 -5.17 -19.65 1.90
C VAL A 125 -3.83 -19.33 1.25
N TYR A 126 -2.78 -20.08 1.60
CA TYR A 126 -1.45 -19.90 1.03
C TYR A 126 -1.44 -20.07 -0.49
N SER A 127 -2.12 -21.09 -1.00
CA SER A 127 -2.25 -21.30 -2.46
C SER A 127 -2.91 -20.11 -3.14
N ARG A 128 -4.01 -19.58 -2.59
CA ARG A 128 -4.69 -18.40 -3.15
C ARG A 128 -3.81 -17.15 -3.06
N LEU A 129 -3.10 -16.93 -1.96
CA LEU A 129 -2.18 -15.80 -1.81
C LEU A 129 -1.06 -15.83 -2.87
N VAL A 130 -0.46 -17.01 -3.08
CA VAL A 130 0.57 -17.21 -4.11
C VAL A 130 0.01 -16.95 -5.51
N LEU A 131 -1.17 -17.50 -5.82
CA LEU A 131 -1.83 -17.29 -7.11
C LEU A 131 -2.19 -15.82 -7.34
N CYS A 132 -2.77 -15.14 -6.34
CA CYS A 132 -3.09 -13.71 -6.43
C CYS A 132 -1.85 -12.89 -6.75
N LYS A 133 -0.75 -13.12 -6.02
CA LYS A 133 0.52 -12.41 -6.25
C LYS A 133 1.12 -12.73 -7.63
N THR A 134 1.05 -13.98 -8.07
CA THR A 134 1.68 -14.44 -9.33
C THR A 134 0.94 -13.90 -10.55
N TYR A 135 -0.38 -13.86 -10.48
CA TYR A 135 -1.25 -13.49 -11.60
C TYR A 135 -1.86 -12.09 -11.45
N ARG A 136 -1.49 -11.34 -10.41
CA ARG A 136 -2.03 -10.00 -10.09
C ARG A 136 -3.55 -9.97 -9.99
N LEU A 137 -4.16 -11.08 -9.54
CA LEU A 137 -5.62 -11.25 -9.49
C LEU A 137 -6.27 -10.36 -8.44
N ASP A 138 -5.48 -9.81 -7.53
CA ASP A 138 -5.93 -8.84 -6.55
C ASP A 138 -6.32 -7.49 -7.17
N GLU A 139 -5.89 -7.14 -8.38
CA GLU A 139 -6.26 -5.86 -9.02
C GLU A 139 -7.80 -5.66 -9.10
N ASP A 140 -8.60 -6.73 -9.13
CA ASP A 140 -10.08 -6.68 -9.15
C ASP A 140 -10.76 -6.54 -7.77
N GLY A 141 -10.01 -6.47 -6.67
CA GLY A 141 -10.50 -6.03 -5.34
C GLY A 141 -11.47 -6.97 -4.61
N LYS A 142 -11.68 -8.21 -5.07
CA LYS A 142 -12.66 -9.16 -4.48
C LYS A 142 -12.13 -10.55 -4.18
N VAL A 143 -10.81 -10.77 -4.27
CA VAL A 143 -10.26 -12.13 -4.28
C VAL A 143 -9.90 -12.65 -2.87
N LEU A 144 -9.54 -11.77 -1.95
CA LEU A 144 -9.14 -12.12 -0.59
C LEU A 144 -10.14 -11.61 0.44
N THR A 145 -10.39 -12.38 1.50
CA THR A 145 -11.17 -11.90 2.65
C THR A 145 -10.33 -10.91 3.47
N PRO A 146 -10.95 -10.07 4.33
CA PRO A 146 -10.22 -9.15 5.20
C PRO A 146 -9.16 -9.83 6.08
N GLU A 147 -9.43 -11.04 6.57
CA GLU A 147 -8.53 -11.86 7.39
C GLU A 147 -7.29 -12.29 6.60
N GLU A 148 -7.50 -12.77 5.38
CA GLU A 148 -6.43 -13.23 4.49
C GLU A 148 -5.56 -12.07 4.00
N LEU A 149 -6.21 -10.92 3.73
CA LEU A 149 -5.52 -9.69 3.37
C LEU A 149 -4.71 -9.15 4.56
N LEU A 150 -5.26 -9.19 5.78
CA LEU A 150 -4.52 -8.84 7.00
C LEU A 150 -3.28 -9.73 7.15
N TYR A 151 -3.44 -11.05 7.04
CA TYR A 151 -2.33 -12.00 7.10
C TYR A 151 -1.26 -11.69 6.04
N ARG A 152 -1.66 -11.49 4.78
CA ARG A 152 -0.75 -11.12 3.70
C ARG A 152 0.04 -9.84 4.01
N CYS A 153 -0.65 -8.79 4.46
CA CYS A 153 -0.03 -7.50 4.77
C CYS A 153 0.94 -7.61 5.96
N VAL A 154 0.58 -8.36 7.00
CA VAL A 154 1.48 -8.65 8.13
C VAL A 154 2.74 -9.37 7.67
N GLN A 155 2.62 -10.41 6.83
CA GLN A 155 3.78 -11.13 6.31
C GLN A 155 4.67 -10.23 5.42
N ALA A 156 4.06 -9.36 4.60
CA ALA A 156 4.78 -8.41 3.77
C ALA A 156 5.57 -7.39 4.62
N VAL A 157 4.94 -6.83 5.65
CA VAL A 157 5.59 -5.90 6.59
C VAL A 157 6.71 -6.60 7.34
N ASN A 158 6.51 -7.80 7.88
CA ASN A 158 7.58 -8.56 8.52
C ASN A 158 8.76 -8.78 7.57
N GLN A 159 8.51 -9.21 6.33
CA GLN A 159 9.55 -9.40 5.35
C GLN A 159 10.35 -8.11 5.06
N SER A 160 9.72 -6.97 4.82
CA SER A 160 10.46 -5.73 4.50
C SER A 160 11.10 -5.10 5.73
N HIS A 161 10.41 -5.08 6.87
CA HIS A 161 10.80 -4.35 8.07
C HIS A 161 11.79 -5.12 8.95
N ASP A 162 11.70 -6.46 9.04
CA ASP A 162 12.69 -7.25 9.78
C ASP A 162 14.06 -7.21 9.10
N ASN A 163 14.07 -7.23 7.76
CA ASN A 163 15.28 -7.03 6.97
C ASN A 163 15.93 -5.66 7.22
N ALA A 164 15.13 -4.65 7.58
CA ALA A 164 15.61 -3.31 7.92
C ALA A 164 15.88 -3.12 9.42
N HIS A 165 15.63 -4.15 10.25
CA HIS A 165 15.78 -4.13 11.71
C HIS A 165 15.06 -2.95 12.40
N VAL A 166 13.88 -2.56 11.89
CA VAL A 166 13.11 -1.44 12.45
C VAL A 166 12.23 -1.86 13.62
N GLN A 167 11.81 -0.89 14.42
CA GLN A 167 10.96 -1.11 15.61
C GLN A 167 9.54 -1.53 15.23
N MET A 168 8.86 -2.23 16.14
CA MET A 168 7.47 -2.67 15.94
C MET A 168 6.47 -1.53 15.73
N ASP A 169 6.77 -0.33 16.25
CA ASP A 169 5.99 0.89 16.00
C ASP A 169 6.02 1.32 14.53
N VAL A 170 7.14 1.07 13.83
CA VAL A 170 7.25 1.31 12.39
C VAL A 170 6.36 0.31 11.65
N LYS A 171 6.48 -0.99 11.99
CA LYS A 171 5.64 -2.05 11.41
C LYS A 171 4.14 -1.76 11.56
N LEU A 172 3.70 -1.35 12.76
CA LEU A 172 2.30 -1.02 13.03
C LEU A 172 1.80 0.13 12.13
N ARG A 173 2.60 1.19 11.98
CA ARG A 173 2.24 2.33 11.14
C ARG A 173 2.15 1.95 9.66
N SER A 174 3.08 1.14 9.18
CA SER A 174 3.07 0.63 7.82
C SER A 174 1.85 -0.22 7.54
N LEU A 175 1.48 -1.10 8.48
CA LEU A 175 0.25 -1.89 8.36
C LEU A 175 -1.00 -0.99 8.32
N ILE A 176 -1.10 0.02 9.18
CA ILE A 176 -2.25 0.96 9.14
C ILE A 176 -2.35 1.66 7.78
N CYS A 177 -1.21 2.08 7.21
CA CYS A 177 -1.17 2.67 5.87
C CYS A 177 -1.66 1.68 4.80
N MET A 178 -1.21 0.42 4.85
CA MET A 178 -1.72 -0.63 3.96
C MET A 178 -3.23 -0.84 4.11
N GLY A 179 -3.75 -0.82 5.34
CA GLY A 179 -5.20 -0.95 5.59
C GLY A 179 -6.04 0.20 5.04
N LEU A 180 -5.46 1.42 4.98
CA LEU A 180 -6.09 2.57 4.33
C LEU A 180 -6.05 2.46 2.81
N ASN A 181 -4.90 2.08 2.23
CA ASN A 181 -4.75 1.86 0.79
C ASN A 181 -5.72 0.78 0.29
N GLU A 182 -5.83 -0.31 1.04
CA GLU A 182 -6.76 -1.41 0.76
C GLU A 182 -8.21 -1.10 1.18
N GLN A 183 -8.46 0.03 1.83
CA GLN A 183 -9.78 0.49 2.30
C GLN A 183 -10.48 -0.47 3.31
N VAL A 184 -9.72 -1.37 3.93
CA VAL A 184 -10.24 -2.41 4.85
C VAL A 184 -9.85 -2.20 6.30
N LEU A 185 -9.21 -1.09 6.67
CA LEU A 185 -8.75 -0.84 8.05
C LEU A 185 -9.84 -1.05 9.12
N HIS A 186 -11.08 -0.66 8.82
CA HIS A 186 -12.24 -0.87 9.68
C HIS A 186 -12.61 -2.36 9.85
N LEU A 187 -12.45 -3.17 8.80
CA LEU A 187 -12.65 -4.62 8.85
C LEU A 187 -11.52 -5.30 9.62
N TRP A 188 -10.28 -4.81 9.50
CA TRP A 188 -9.17 -5.33 10.30
C TRP A 188 -9.36 -5.07 11.80
N LEU A 189 -9.90 -3.91 12.18
CA LEU A 189 -10.27 -3.67 13.58
C LEU A 189 -11.34 -4.67 14.05
N GLU A 190 -12.32 -4.99 13.20
CA GLU A 190 -13.31 -6.03 13.49
C GLU A 190 -12.62 -7.38 13.70
N VAL A 191 -11.81 -7.85 12.75
CA VAL A 191 -11.06 -9.11 12.86
C VAL A 191 -10.29 -9.19 14.18
N LEU A 192 -9.57 -8.13 14.55
CA LEU A 192 -8.78 -8.08 15.78
C LEU A 192 -9.62 -8.10 17.06
N CYS A 193 -10.80 -7.47 17.08
CA CYS A 193 -11.61 -7.33 18.29
C CYS A 193 -12.74 -8.36 18.41
N SER A 194 -13.19 -8.96 17.30
CA SER A 194 -14.26 -9.98 17.28
C SER A 194 -13.73 -11.41 17.40
N SER A 195 -12.43 -11.64 17.18
CA SER A 195 -11.82 -12.97 17.25
C SER A 195 -11.81 -13.51 18.69
N SER A 196 -12.86 -14.22 19.09
CA SER A 196 -13.04 -14.70 20.45
C SER A 196 -11.91 -15.63 20.91
N GLU A 197 -11.33 -16.41 20.00
CA GLU A 197 -10.31 -17.40 20.37
C GLU A 197 -8.95 -16.76 20.63
N VAL A 198 -8.54 -15.77 19.83
CA VAL A 198 -7.29 -15.03 20.07
C VAL A 198 -7.49 -14.10 21.26
N VAL A 199 -8.54 -13.30 21.23
CA VAL A 199 -8.79 -12.25 22.22
C VAL A 199 -8.98 -12.86 23.61
N GLN A 200 -9.75 -13.94 23.79
CA GLN A 200 -9.96 -14.54 25.12
C GLN A 200 -8.76 -15.34 25.65
N LYS A 201 -7.95 -15.94 24.77
CA LYS A 201 -6.74 -16.68 25.17
C LYS A 201 -5.49 -15.79 25.20
N CYS A 202 -5.58 -14.56 24.72
CA CYS A 202 -4.45 -13.64 24.68
C CYS A 202 -4.01 -13.29 26.10
N SER A 203 -2.90 -13.88 26.52
CA SER A 203 -2.31 -13.58 27.82
C SER A 203 -1.76 -12.16 27.91
N MET A 204 -1.70 -11.42 26.79
CA MET A 204 -1.14 -10.06 26.72
C MET A 204 -2.08 -8.98 27.22
N TYR A 205 -3.37 -9.24 27.39
CA TYR A 205 -4.35 -8.23 27.80
C TYR A 205 -5.00 -8.55 29.14
N HIS A 206 -5.33 -7.50 29.90
CA HIS A 206 -6.19 -7.61 31.07
C HIS A 206 -7.67 -7.70 30.66
N PRO A 207 -8.56 -8.31 31.46
CA PRO A 207 -9.98 -8.39 31.11
C PRO A 207 -10.69 -7.04 30.90
N TRP A 208 -10.16 -5.95 31.44
CA TRP A 208 -10.67 -4.57 31.27
C TRP A 208 -10.10 -3.85 30.04
N SER A 209 -9.34 -4.54 29.20
CA SER A 209 -8.72 -3.94 28.00
C SER A 209 -9.76 -3.48 27.00
N PHE A 210 -9.42 -2.45 26.23
CA PHE A 210 -10.38 -1.86 25.29
C PHE A 210 -10.78 -2.84 24.19
N VAL A 211 -9.87 -3.72 23.77
CA VAL A 211 -10.12 -4.76 22.77
C VAL A 211 -11.27 -5.72 23.13
N TYR A 212 -11.64 -5.83 24.42
CA TYR A 212 -12.80 -6.60 24.90
C TYR A 212 -14.08 -5.77 25.03
N SER A 213 -13.97 -4.44 24.99
CA SER A 213 -15.10 -3.53 25.15
C SER A 213 -15.90 -3.42 23.86
N PRO A 214 -17.23 -3.37 23.88
CA PRO A 214 -18.03 -3.12 22.66
C PRO A 214 -17.73 -1.75 22.01
N GLY A 215 -16.98 -0.86 22.67
CA GLY A 215 -16.58 0.44 22.14
C GLY A 215 -15.82 0.38 20.81
N TRP A 216 -15.14 -0.73 20.48
CA TRP A 216 -14.48 -0.89 19.18
C TRP A 216 -15.46 -0.85 18.00
N VAL A 217 -16.75 -1.16 18.20
CA VAL A 217 -17.78 -1.11 17.15
C VAL A 217 -17.99 0.34 16.68
N GLN A 218 -17.93 1.31 17.60
CA GLN A 218 -18.04 2.73 17.23
C GLN A 218 -16.82 3.18 16.42
N ILE A 219 -15.61 2.82 16.87
CA ILE A 219 -14.38 3.14 16.14
C ILE A 219 -14.40 2.51 14.74
N LYS A 220 -14.89 1.28 14.61
CA LYS A 220 -15.10 0.62 13.31
C LYS A 220 -16.00 1.45 12.40
N CYS A 221 -17.13 1.93 12.89
CA CYS A 221 -18.04 2.77 12.13
C CYS A 221 -17.39 4.08 11.68
N ASP A 222 -16.60 4.71 12.55
CA ASP A 222 -15.89 5.96 12.22
C ASP A 222 -14.79 5.73 11.17
N LEU A 223 -14.02 4.64 11.30
CA LEU A 223 -13.00 4.24 10.33
C LEU A 223 -13.60 3.84 8.97
N ARG A 224 -14.84 3.32 8.94
CA ARG A 224 -15.53 2.97 7.69
C ARG A 224 -15.71 4.17 6.76
N ILE A 225 -15.77 5.39 7.28
CA ILE A 225 -15.86 6.61 6.45
C ILE A 225 -14.60 6.74 5.58
N LEU A 226 -13.43 6.37 6.12
CA LEU A 226 -12.16 6.40 5.39
C LEU A 226 -12.13 5.41 4.23
N SER A 227 -12.94 4.34 4.26
CA SER A 227 -13.04 3.38 3.15
C SER A 227 -13.67 3.97 1.88
N GLN A 228 -14.22 5.19 1.97
CA GLN A 228 -14.75 5.92 0.82
C GLN A 228 -13.68 6.77 0.13
N LEU A 229 -12.52 6.93 0.77
CA LEU A 229 -11.39 7.71 0.28
C LEU A 229 -10.36 6.77 -0.35
N SER A 230 -9.70 7.24 -1.40
CA SER A 230 -8.58 6.53 -2.03
C SER A 230 -7.28 7.07 -1.44
N PHE A 231 -6.46 6.18 -0.90
CA PHE A 231 -5.16 6.48 -0.33
C PHE A 231 -4.05 5.84 -1.16
N ASN A 232 -2.93 6.54 -1.29
CA ASN A 232 -1.69 6.02 -1.85
C ASN A 232 -0.55 6.35 -0.86
N LEU A 233 -0.46 5.54 0.19
CA LEU A 233 0.50 5.73 1.27
C LEU A 233 1.63 4.71 1.14
N ASN A 234 2.87 5.16 1.05
CA ASN A 234 4.04 4.29 0.97
C ASN A 234 4.24 3.53 2.29
N PRO A 235 4.08 2.18 2.33
CA PRO A 235 4.29 1.40 3.55
C PRO A 235 5.74 1.44 4.03
N ASP A 236 6.70 1.63 3.12
CA ASP A 236 8.13 1.64 3.42
C ASP A 236 8.68 3.05 3.70
N TRP A 237 7.81 4.06 3.87
CA TRP A 237 8.18 5.47 4.09
C TRP A 237 9.23 5.69 5.19
N GLU A 238 9.18 4.88 6.24
CA GLU A 238 10.04 5.00 7.43
C GLU A 238 11.20 4.00 7.43
N LEU A 239 11.35 3.22 6.36
CA LEU A 239 12.49 2.33 6.20
C LEU A 239 13.72 3.15 5.77
N PRO A 240 14.93 2.72 6.19
CA PRO A 240 16.15 3.36 5.73
C PRO A 240 16.23 3.27 4.20
N VAL A 241 16.51 4.41 3.57
CA VAL A 241 16.70 4.50 2.11
C VAL A 241 17.76 3.49 1.70
N LYS A 242 17.39 2.50 0.88
CA LYS A 242 18.37 1.62 0.25
C LYS A 242 19.24 2.51 -0.62
N LYS A 243 20.55 2.60 -0.32
CA LYS A 243 21.51 3.19 -1.24
C LYS A 243 21.50 2.35 -2.50
N GLU A 244 20.74 2.76 -3.50
CA GLU A 244 20.95 2.26 -4.85
C GLU A 244 22.40 2.56 -5.22
N THR A 245 23.17 1.52 -5.51
CA THR A 245 24.44 1.66 -6.20
C THR A 245 24.14 2.40 -7.50
N SER A 246 24.59 3.65 -7.58
CA SER A 246 24.49 4.57 -8.71
C SER A 246 24.25 3.90 -10.07
N ASN A 247 22.99 3.79 -10.50
CA ASN A 247 22.69 3.70 -11.92
C ASN A 247 22.53 5.14 -12.42
N GLN A 248 23.63 5.67 -12.97
CA GLN A 248 23.59 6.85 -13.82
C GLN A 248 22.45 6.68 -14.84
N PRO A 249 21.59 7.69 -15.03
CA PRO A 249 20.46 7.54 -15.92
C PRO A 249 20.98 7.42 -17.37
N LEU A 250 20.63 6.30 -18.01
CA LEU A 250 20.80 5.98 -19.42
C LEU A 250 20.00 6.96 -20.33
N LYS A 251 20.28 8.26 -20.26
CA LYS A 251 19.77 9.23 -21.23
C LYS A 251 20.28 8.92 -22.65
N ASP A 252 21.47 8.34 -22.76
CA ASP A 252 22.09 8.01 -24.05
C ASP A 252 21.54 6.70 -24.66
N GLY A 253 21.01 5.78 -23.84
CA GLY A 253 20.58 4.45 -24.31
C GLY A 253 19.26 4.45 -25.08
N VAL A 254 18.32 5.35 -24.76
CA VAL A 254 16.99 5.36 -25.40
C VAL A 254 17.07 5.92 -26.82
N ARG A 255 17.84 6.99 -27.03
CA ARG A 255 18.05 7.59 -28.35
C ARG A 255 18.80 6.64 -29.27
N ASP A 256 19.83 5.97 -28.76
CA ASP A 256 20.57 4.95 -29.53
C ASP A 256 19.70 3.73 -29.85
N MET A 257 18.83 3.28 -28.93
CA MET A 257 17.99 2.10 -29.17
C MET A 257 16.89 2.36 -30.22
N LEU A 258 16.34 3.58 -30.27
CA LEU A 258 15.35 3.99 -31.27
C LEU A 258 15.96 4.09 -32.69
N VAL A 259 17.22 4.54 -32.79
CA VAL A 259 17.96 4.62 -34.06
C VAL A 259 18.42 3.23 -34.54
N LYS A 260 18.87 2.37 -33.62
CA LYS A 260 19.48 1.06 -33.94
C LYS A 260 18.49 0.00 -34.43
N HIS A 261 17.20 0.14 -34.10
CA HIS A 261 16.16 -0.83 -34.48
C HIS A 261 15.31 -0.43 -35.70
N HIS A 262 15.64 0.66 -36.41
CA HIS A 262 14.98 1.02 -37.69
C HIS A 262 13.43 0.99 -37.63
N LEU A 263 12.84 1.39 -36.49
CA LEU A 263 11.37 1.40 -36.32
C LEU A 263 10.68 2.57 -37.03
N PHE A 264 11.44 3.46 -37.70
CA PHE A 264 10.91 4.48 -38.60
C PHE A 264 11.78 4.60 -39.86
N SER A 265 11.24 4.15 -40.99
CA SER A 265 11.63 4.62 -42.32
C SER A 265 10.78 5.85 -42.61
N TRP A 266 11.41 7.03 -42.71
CA TRP A 266 10.76 8.23 -43.23
C TRP A 266 11.15 8.40 -44.70
N ASP A 267 10.40 7.75 -45.58
CA ASP A 267 10.16 8.31 -46.91
C ASP A 267 8.85 9.12 -46.81
N ILE A 268 9.02 10.44 -46.73
CA ILE A 268 8.24 11.58 -47.28
C ILE A 268 8.55 12.82 -46.45
#